data_AF-G5QCK4-F1
#
_entry.id   AF-G5QCK4-F1
#
_cell.length_a   1.000
_cell.length_b   1.000
_cell.length_c   1.000
_cell.angle_alpha   90.00
_cell.angle_beta   90.00
_cell.angle_gamma   90.00
#
_symmetry.space_group_name_H-M   'P 1'
#
loop_
_entity.id
_entity.type
_entity.pdbx_description
1 polymer ?
#
loop_
_entity_poly.entity_id
_entity_poly.type
_entity_poly.pdbx_seq_one_letter_code
_entity_poly.pdbx_strand_id
1 'polypeptide(L)'
;MTTLTVGQCLTSFNNEYVVSTVNLADGKISYTILGLNAPTSAPLLETSLRFYRVIDKTLSLDELRARRQVVQNVTDQREARHQAQEAARIAANEQESNNPDNAGLLTTDAESNTTNLAAKNIRILLKKHFPGVKFSVRKRDYTCINVSWTDGPTREAVEAIVDKFQEGSFNGMEDIYEYNHSAFNRVYGGVQYLFCSRDVSDELIAESIDLLRQKYGETTIPADVTLEAYKSGALSGRGHDCFTYGLASEIRTNALKVDKSKR
;
A
#
# COMPACT_ATOMS: atom_id res chain seq x y z
N MET A 1 10.11 -12.21 53.89
CA MET A 1 9.95 -11.70 52.52
C MET A 1 11.31 -11.19 52.08
N THR A 2 11.88 -11.78 51.04
CA THR A 2 13.21 -11.40 50.55
C THR A 2 13.05 -10.15 49.69
N THR A 3 13.31 -8.98 50.28
CA THR A 3 13.34 -7.73 49.53
C THR A 3 14.62 -7.69 48.70
N LEU A 4 14.50 -7.25 47.45
CA LEU A 4 15.68 -7.11 46.60
C LEU A 4 16.38 -5.79 46.87
N THR A 5 17.70 -5.79 46.77
CA THR A 5 18.53 -4.60 46.91
C THR A 5 19.06 -4.14 45.55
N VAL A 6 19.36 -2.85 45.46
CA VAL A 6 19.98 -2.25 44.26
C VAL A 6 21.30 -2.97 43.94
N GLY A 7 21.50 -3.33 42.68
CA GLY A 7 22.67 -4.08 42.22
C GLY A 7 22.52 -5.59 42.25
N GLN A 8 21.50 -6.16 42.91
CA GLN A 8 21.23 -7.60 42.83
C GLN A 8 20.77 -8.01 41.44
N CYS A 9 21.29 -9.14 40.95
CA CYS A 9 20.89 -9.69 39.68
C CYS A 9 19.82 -10.76 39.80
N LEU A 10 18.97 -10.80 38.79
CA LEU A 10 17.86 -11.74 38.64
C LEU A 10 17.97 -12.42 37.29
N THR A 11 17.43 -13.62 37.18
CA THR A 11 17.24 -14.31 35.90
C THR A 11 15.79 -14.72 35.71
N SER A 12 15.29 -14.61 34.47
CA SER A 12 13.99 -15.11 34.05
C SER A 12 14.03 -15.43 32.55
N PHE A 13 13.52 -16.59 32.13
CA PHE A 13 13.48 -17.04 30.73
C PHE A 13 14.79 -16.77 29.95
N ASN A 14 15.93 -17.20 30.50
CA ASN A 14 17.29 -17.01 29.93
C ASN A 14 17.76 -15.56 29.79
N ASN A 15 17.03 -14.59 30.34
CA ASN A 15 17.44 -13.19 30.42
C ASN A 15 17.92 -12.85 31.81
N GLU A 16 19.05 -12.17 31.90
CA GLU A 16 19.56 -11.60 33.14
C GLU A 16 19.14 -10.14 33.28
N TYR A 17 18.87 -9.74 34.52
CA TYR A 17 18.48 -8.40 34.89
C TYR A 17 19.23 -7.95 36.13
N VAL A 18 19.37 -6.64 36.32
CA VAL A 18 19.87 -6.04 37.55
C VAL A 18 18.82 -5.09 38.14
N VAL A 19 18.64 -5.13 39.45
CA VAL A 19 17.78 -4.18 40.16
C VAL A 19 18.45 -2.81 40.16
N SER A 20 17.83 -1.85 39.48
CA SER A 20 18.31 -0.48 39.38
C SER A 20 17.77 0.38 40.51
N THR A 21 16.46 0.34 40.78
CA THR A 21 15.83 1.13 41.84
C THR A 21 14.78 0.31 42.57
N VAL A 22 14.53 0.67 43.82
CA VAL A 22 13.45 0.14 44.65
C VAL A 22 12.54 1.31 45.00
N ASN A 23 11.26 1.20 44.63
CA ASN A 23 10.24 2.22 44.88
C ASN A 23 9.19 1.64 45.83
N LEU A 24 8.73 2.47 46.77
CA LEU A 24 7.64 2.13 47.70
C LEU A 24 6.54 3.18 47.52
N ALA A 25 5.37 2.76 47.03
CA ALA A 25 4.19 3.61 46.86
C ALA A 25 2.96 2.86 47.38
N ASP A 26 2.11 3.53 48.19
CA ASP A 26 0.88 2.97 48.77
C ASP A 26 1.07 1.61 49.47
N GLY A 27 2.20 1.43 50.16
CA GLY A 27 2.55 0.19 50.85
C GLY A 27 2.94 -0.97 49.94
N LYS A 28 3.11 -0.74 48.63
CA LYS A 28 3.53 -1.74 47.64
C LYS A 28 4.96 -1.47 47.16
N ILE A 29 5.79 -2.49 47.18
CA ILE A 29 7.16 -2.43 46.64
C ILE A 29 7.13 -2.70 45.14
N SER A 30 7.83 -1.86 44.38
CA SER A 30 8.14 -2.09 42.97
C SER A 30 9.62 -1.84 42.72
N TYR A 31 10.16 -2.48 41.71
CA TYR A 31 11.56 -2.42 41.32
C TYR A 31 11.64 -1.92 39.88
N THR A 32 12.66 -1.13 39.54
CA THR A 32 13.05 -0.96 38.14
C THR A 32 14.18 -1.91 37.85
N ILE A 33 13.98 -2.84 36.92
CA ILE A 33 15.00 -3.78 36.48
C ILE A 33 15.56 -3.34 35.13
N LEU A 34 16.87 -3.50 34.96
CA LEU A 34 17.55 -3.30 33.69
C LEU A 34 17.99 -4.65 33.15
N GLY A 35 17.67 -4.98 31.90
CA GLY A 35 18.22 -6.17 31.27
C GLY A 35 19.74 -6.08 31.20
N LEU A 36 20.47 -7.17 31.38
CA LEU A 36 21.92 -7.24 31.14
C LEU A 36 22.20 -7.72 29.71
N ASN A 37 21.40 -8.66 29.22
CA ASN A 37 21.56 -9.24 27.88
C ASN A 37 20.97 -8.33 26.78
N ALA A 38 20.00 -7.49 27.12
CA ALA A 38 19.38 -6.53 26.21
C ALA A 38 19.17 -5.18 26.92
N PRO A 39 19.31 -4.04 26.22
CA PRO A 39 19.10 -2.71 26.80
C PRO A 39 17.60 -2.45 26.95
N THR A 40 17.03 -2.98 28.03
CA THR A 40 15.62 -2.87 28.41
C THR A 40 15.51 -2.31 29.82
N SER A 41 14.45 -1.55 30.07
CA SER A 41 14.06 -1.06 31.38
C SER A 41 12.60 -1.45 31.60
N ALA A 42 12.29 -2.06 32.73
CA ALA A 42 10.92 -2.46 33.05
C ALA A 42 10.60 -2.26 34.53
N PRO A 43 9.36 -1.84 34.85
CA PRO A 43 8.85 -1.91 36.22
C PRO A 43 8.53 -3.37 36.58
N LEU A 44 8.91 -3.78 37.77
CA LEU A 44 8.68 -5.11 38.33
C LEU A 44 7.99 -4.97 39.68
N LEU A 45 6.76 -5.47 39.79
CA LEU A 45 6.05 -5.52 41.07
C LEU A 45 6.62 -6.64 41.95
N GLU A 46 6.61 -6.43 43.27
CA GLU A 46 7.02 -7.46 44.24
C GLU A 46 6.27 -8.79 44.05
N THR A 47 4.98 -8.74 43.76
CA THR A 47 4.16 -9.93 43.50
C THR A 47 4.67 -10.74 42.32
N SER A 48 5.32 -10.11 41.34
CA SER A 48 5.87 -10.75 40.14
C SER A 48 7.24 -11.40 40.38
N LEU A 49 7.87 -11.21 41.54
CA LEU A 49 9.16 -11.84 41.88
C LEU A 49 9.13 -13.37 41.80
N ARG A 50 7.95 -13.98 41.94
CA ARG A 50 7.74 -15.43 41.76
C ARG A 50 8.19 -15.98 40.40
N PHE A 51 8.32 -15.12 39.39
CA PHE A 51 8.78 -15.47 38.04
C PHE A 51 10.27 -15.24 37.80
N TYR A 52 10.98 -14.78 38.82
CA TYR A 52 12.40 -14.43 38.76
C TYR A 52 13.17 -15.24 39.79
N ARG A 53 14.40 -15.63 39.43
CA ARG A 53 15.33 -16.27 40.36
C ARG A 53 16.47 -15.30 40.63
N VAL A 54 16.76 -15.04 41.91
CA VAL A 54 17.96 -14.29 42.31
C VAL A 54 19.18 -15.14 41.99
N ILE A 55 20.18 -14.53 41.35
CA ILE A 55 21.45 -15.19 41.02
C ILE A 55 22.57 -14.62 41.89
N ASP A 56 23.62 -15.41 42.11
CA ASP A 56 24.81 -15.01 42.86
C ASP A 56 25.72 -14.12 42.02
N LYS A 57 25.17 -12.97 41.63
CA LYS A 57 25.81 -11.93 40.82
C LYS A 57 25.28 -10.58 41.29
N THR A 58 26.19 -9.68 41.60
CA THR A 58 25.88 -8.31 42.00
C THR A 58 26.69 -7.35 41.16
N LEU A 59 26.07 -6.26 40.72
CA LEU A 59 26.78 -5.16 40.09
C LEU A 59 27.16 -4.13 41.14
N SER A 60 28.38 -3.63 41.05
CA SER A 60 28.82 -2.43 41.75
C SER A 60 28.01 -1.21 41.31
N LEU A 61 28.07 -0.13 42.10
CA LEU A 61 27.39 1.12 41.76
C LEU A 61 27.88 1.71 40.43
N ASP A 62 29.16 1.57 40.10
CA ASP A 62 29.73 2.09 38.86
C ASP A 62 29.30 1.25 37.64
N GLU A 63 29.27 -0.07 37.76
CA GLU A 63 28.71 -0.95 36.72
C GLU A 63 27.23 -0.70 36.51
N LEU A 64 26.47 -0.46 37.58
CA LEU A 64 25.05 -0.12 37.49
C LEU A 64 24.82 1.25 36.84
N ARG A 65 25.66 2.25 37.15
CA ARG A 65 25.63 3.57 36.49
C ARG A 65 25.94 3.46 35.01
N ALA A 66 26.99 2.72 34.64
CA ALA A 66 27.32 2.46 33.25
C ALA A 66 26.15 1.76 32.53
N ARG A 67 25.52 0.78 33.19
CA ARG A 67 24.36 0.08 32.60
C ARG A 67 23.16 1.00 32.40
N ARG A 68 22.86 1.87 33.37
CA ARG A 68 21.81 2.90 33.23
C ARG A 68 22.08 3.80 32.02
N GLN A 69 23.32 4.26 31.86
CA GLN A 69 23.67 5.12 30.72
C GLN A 69 23.46 4.40 29.38
N VAL A 70 23.86 3.13 29.28
CA VAL A 70 23.64 2.33 28.06
C VAL A 70 22.15 2.17 27.76
N VAL A 71 21.33 1.82 28.75
CA VAL A 71 19.89 1.63 28.57
C VAL A 71 19.21 2.95 28.20
N GLN A 72 19.59 4.06 28.85
CA GLN A 72 19.06 5.38 28.55
C GLN A 72 19.39 5.80 27.12
N ASN A 73 20.66 5.74 26.72
CA ASN A 73 21.10 6.11 25.37
C ASN A 73 20.35 5.31 24.28
N VAL A 74 20.13 4.01 24.49
CA VAL A 74 19.40 3.18 23.53
C VAL A 74 17.91 3.53 23.49
N THR A 75 17.32 3.82 24.65
CA THR A 75 15.92 4.28 24.74
C THR A 75 15.75 5.62 24.03
N ASP A 76 16.60 6.60 24.33
CA ASP A 76 16.60 7.92 23.70
C ASP A 76 16.80 7.81 22.18
N GLN A 77 17.71 6.95 21.72
CA GLN A 77 17.90 6.71 20.29
C GLN A 77 16.67 6.09 19.62
N ARG A 78 15.98 5.17 20.31
CA ARG A 78 14.73 4.57 19.79
C ARG A 78 13.62 5.60 19.72
N GLU A 79 13.45 6.41 20.77
CA GLU A 79 12.47 7.50 20.83
C GLU A 79 12.75 8.56 19.76
N ALA A 80 14.01 9.01 19.63
CA ALA A 80 14.41 9.95 18.60
C ALA A 80 14.19 9.40 17.19
N ARG A 81 14.47 8.11 16.94
CA ARG A 81 14.16 7.46 15.65
C ARG A 81 12.66 7.43 15.38
N HIS A 82 11.85 7.07 16.39
CA HIS A 82 10.39 7.06 16.26
C HIS A 82 9.85 8.46 15.96
N GLN A 83 10.27 9.46 16.73
CA GLN A 83 9.89 10.86 16.51
C GLN A 83 10.33 11.37 15.13
N ALA A 84 11.56 11.04 14.70
CA ALA A 84 12.04 11.40 13.37
C ALA A 84 11.22 10.73 12.26
N GLN A 85 10.85 9.46 12.42
CA GLN A 85 9.99 8.73 11.48
C GLN A 85 8.58 9.32 11.44
N GLU A 86 7.99 9.68 12.59
CA GLU A 86 6.68 10.32 12.67
C GLU A 86 6.69 11.73 12.06
N ALA A 87 7.72 12.53 12.35
CA ALA A 87 7.90 13.85 11.76
C ALA A 87 8.06 13.75 10.24
N ALA A 88 8.88 12.81 9.74
CA ALA A 88 9.02 12.55 8.31
C ALA A 88 7.70 12.09 7.68
N ARG A 89 6.91 11.27 8.38
CA ARG A 89 5.59 10.83 7.94
C ARG A 89 4.61 12.00 7.82
N ILE A 90 4.57 12.89 8.80
CA ILE A 90 3.71 14.08 8.79
C ILE A 90 4.13 15.02 7.66
N ALA A 91 5.44 15.32 7.54
CA ALA A 91 5.96 16.16 6.48
C ALA A 91 5.64 15.63 5.07
N ALA A 92 5.74 14.31 4.86
CA ALA A 92 5.36 13.69 3.58
C ALA A 92 3.86 13.83 3.27
N ASN A 93 2.99 13.67 4.28
CA ASN A 93 1.54 13.87 4.11
C ASN A 93 1.19 15.34 3.80
N GLU A 94 1.88 16.30 4.43
CA GLU A 94 1.72 17.72 4.15
C GLU A 94 2.20 18.08 2.74
N GLN A 95 3.30 17.50 2.28
CA GLN A 95 3.77 17.65 0.89
C GLN A 95 2.73 17.18 -0.13
N GLU A 96 2.10 16.03 0.09
CA GLU A 96 1.04 15.51 -0.78
C GLU A 96 -0.21 16.40 -0.78
N SER A 97 -0.53 16.97 0.39
CA SER A 97 -1.66 17.89 0.56
C SER A 97 -1.45 19.22 -0.15
N ASN A 98 -0.20 19.68 -0.23
CA ASN A 98 0.21 20.92 -0.91
C ASN A 98 0.44 20.72 -2.42
N ASN A 99 0.36 19.49 -2.92
CA ASN A 99 0.56 19.21 -4.35
C ASN A 99 -0.61 19.76 -5.18
N PRO A 100 -0.37 20.68 -6.14
CA PRO A 100 -1.43 21.27 -6.96
C PRO A 100 -2.20 20.25 -7.81
N ASP A 101 -1.59 19.12 -8.17
CA ASP A 101 -2.27 18.08 -8.94
C ASP A 101 -3.42 17.43 -8.16
N ASN A 102 -3.26 17.37 -6.83
CA ASN A 102 -4.23 16.83 -5.89
C ASN A 102 -5.26 17.87 -5.41
N ALA A 103 -5.22 19.09 -5.94
CA ALA A 103 -6.17 20.13 -5.58
C ALA A 103 -7.61 19.70 -5.90
N GLY A 104 -8.49 19.84 -4.91
CA GLY A 104 -9.91 19.47 -5.01
C GLY A 104 -10.23 18.02 -4.64
N LEU A 105 -9.23 17.21 -4.24
CA LEU A 105 -9.48 15.90 -3.65
C LEU A 105 -9.97 16.03 -2.20
N LEU A 106 -10.80 15.08 -1.80
CA LEU A 106 -11.30 14.94 -0.44
C LEU A 106 -10.23 14.30 0.46
N THR A 107 -10.15 14.73 1.70
CA THR A 107 -9.26 14.15 2.73
C THR A 107 -10.04 13.24 3.68
N THR A 108 -9.32 12.60 4.61
CA THR A 108 -9.88 11.75 5.67
C THR A 108 -10.91 12.44 6.57
N ASP A 109 -10.89 13.78 6.64
CA ASP A 109 -11.87 14.56 7.41
C ASP A 109 -13.29 14.46 6.81
N ALA A 110 -13.38 14.26 5.49
CA ALA A 110 -14.65 14.16 4.77
C ALA A 110 -15.21 12.72 4.69
N GLU A 111 -14.35 11.71 4.80
CA GLU A 111 -14.73 10.29 4.76
C GLU A 111 -13.68 9.45 5.48
N SER A 112 -14.10 8.73 6.53
CA SER A 112 -13.21 7.89 7.34
C SER A 112 -12.89 6.54 6.69
N ASN A 113 -13.76 6.04 5.80
CA ASN A 113 -13.48 4.81 5.07
C ASN A 113 -12.56 5.10 3.87
N THR A 114 -11.30 4.64 3.97
CA THR A 114 -10.24 4.89 2.97
C THR A 114 -10.64 4.47 1.56
N THR A 115 -11.30 3.31 1.40
CA THR A 115 -11.76 2.82 0.09
C THR A 115 -12.90 3.68 -0.47
N ASN A 116 -13.82 4.16 0.36
CA ASN A 116 -14.86 5.10 -0.08
C ASN A 116 -14.24 6.43 -0.53
N LEU A 117 -13.27 6.92 0.24
CA LEU A 117 -12.55 8.16 -0.04
C LEU A 117 -11.81 8.05 -1.37
N ALA A 118 -11.05 6.96 -1.57
CA ALA A 118 -10.38 6.65 -2.83
C ALA A 118 -11.37 6.61 -4.01
N ALA A 119 -12.49 5.90 -3.87
CA ALA A 119 -13.50 5.85 -4.94
C ALA A 119 -14.09 7.23 -5.29
N LYS A 120 -14.31 8.11 -4.30
CA LYS A 120 -14.76 9.49 -4.53
C LYS A 120 -13.68 10.29 -5.27
N ASN A 121 -12.44 10.22 -4.81
CA ASN A 121 -11.30 10.93 -5.38
C ASN A 121 -10.95 10.47 -6.81
N ILE A 122 -11.04 9.17 -7.09
CA ILE A 122 -10.90 8.61 -8.46
C ILE A 122 -11.93 9.26 -9.40
N ARG A 123 -13.20 9.40 -8.98
CA ARG A 123 -14.23 10.06 -9.81
C ARG A 123 -13.89 11.53 -10.09
N ILE A 124 -13.34 12.24 -9.10
CA ILE A 124 -12.94 13.65 -9.25
C ILE A 124 -11.82 13.78 -10.28
N LEU A 125 -10.76 12.97 -10.15
CA LEU A 125 -9.62 13.02 -11.08
C LEU A 125 -10.02 12.60 -12.50
N LEU A 126 -10.76 11.50 -12.66
CA LEU A 126 -11.18 11.06 -13.98
C LEU A 126 -12.05 12.11 -14.69
N LYS A 127 -12.94 12.78 -13.96
CA LYS A 127 -13.73 13.89 -14.50
C LYS A 127 -12.89 15.11 -14.87
N LYS A 128 -11.84 15.41 -14.11
CA LYS A 128 -10.90 16.51 -14.36
C LYS A 128 -10.05 16.25 -15.61
N HIS A 129 -9.53 15.03 -15.77
CA HIS A 129 -8.62 14.69 -16.86
C HIS A 129 -9.32 14.26 -18.16
N PHE A 130 -10.50 13.67 -18.07
CA PHE A 130 -11.25 13.16 -19.22
C PHE A 130 -12.70 13.69 -19.21
N PRO A 131 -12.89 15.00 -19.41
CA PRO A 131 -14.22 15.58 -19.49
C PRO A 131 -15.00 14.95 -20.65
N GLY A 132 -16.27 14.61 -20.41
CA GLY A 132 -17.15 14.01 -21.43
C GLY A 132 -17.16 12.48 -21.45
N VAL A 133 -16.22 11.81 -20.79
CA VAL A 133 -16.21 10.34 -20.70
C VAL A 133 -16.95 9.87 -19.45
N LYS A 134 -17.86 8.90 -19.62
CA LYS A 134 -18.64 8.33 -18.52
C LYS A 134 -17.90 7.15 -17.89
N PHE A 135 -17.31 7.39 -16.72
CA PHE A 135 -16.69 6.34 -15.90
C PHE A 135 -17.68 5.71 -14.91
N SER A 136 -17.63 4.39 -14.78
CA SER A 136 -18.25 3.61 -13.73
C SER A 136 -17.18 3.20 -12.72
N VAL A 137 -17.18 3.84 -11.55
CA VAL A 137 -16.29 3.50 -10.44
C VAL A 137 -17.12 2.75 -9.40
N ARG A 138 -16.91 1.44 -9.28
CA ARG A 138 -17.71 0.53 -8.44
C ARG A 138 -16.83 -0.21 -7.46
N LYS A 139 -17.21 -0.15 -6.18
CA LYS A 139 -16.64 -1.03 -5.16
C LYS A 139 -17.24 -2.42 -5.30
N ARG A 140 -16.40 -3.45 -5.36
CA ARG A 140 -16.87 -4.85 -5.26
C ARG A 140 -17.02 -5.26 -3.80
N ASP A 141 -16.06 -4.85 -2.97
CA ASP A 141 -15.97 -5.11 -1.54
C ASP A 141 -15.22 -3.96 -0.84
N TYR A 142 -14.73 -4.18 0.38
CA TYR A 142 -13.94 -3.20 1.14
C TYR A 142 -12.51 -3.02 0.61
N THR A 143 -12.02 -3.98 -0.16
CA THR A 143 -10.63 -4.09 -0.61
C THR A 143 -10.47 -3.86 -2.11
N CYS A 144 -11.56 -3.68 -2.87
CA CYS A 144 -11.51 -3.66 -4.31
C CYS A 144 -12.40 -2.60 -4.96
N ILE A 145 -11.80 -1.83 -5.87
CA ILE A 145 -12.47 -0.89 -6.77
C ILE A 145 -12.25 -1.33 -8.22
N ASN A 146 -13.32 -1.30 -9.01
CA ASN A 146 -13.27 -1.47 -10.45
C ASN A 146 -13.68 -0.16 -11.11
N VAL A 147 -12.82 0.32 -12.01
CA VAL A 147 -13.05 1.47 -12.88
C VAL A 147 -13.30 0.93 -14.27
N SER A 148 -14.50 1.14 -14.80
CA SER A 148 -14.84 0.75 -16.16
C SER A 148 -15.42 1.91 -16.97
N TRP A 149 -15.16 1.90 -18.27
CA TRP A 149 -15.67 2.88 -19.22
C TRP A 149 -15.71 2.27 -20.62
N THR A 150 -16.47 2.89 -21.52
CA THR A 150 -16.56 2.49 -22.93
C THR A 150 -15.82 3.52 -23.77
N ASP A 151 -15.00 3.06 -24.71
CA ASP A 151 -14.15 3.88 -25.58
C ASP A 151 -13.28 4.88 -24.80
N GLY A 152 -13.30 6.16 -25.15
CA GLY A 152 -12.59 7.23 -24.43
C GLY A 152 -11.07 7.04 -24.38
N PRO A 153 -10.40 7.38 -23.26
CA PRO A 153 -8.95 7.23 -23.11
C PRO A 153 -8.51 5.77 -23.15
N THR A 154 -7.24 5.56 -23.48
CA THR A 154 -6.61 4.24 -23.36
C THR A 154 -6.56 3.80 -21.90
N ARG A 155 -6.45 2.48 -21.68
CA ARG A 155 -6.36 1.90 -20.34
C ARG A 155 -5.16 2.47 -19.58
N GLU A 156 -4.03 2.58 -20.26
CA GLU A 156 -2.76 3.06 -19.71
C GLU A 156 -2.87 4.54 -19.28
N ALA A 157 -3.61 5.36 -20.03
CA ALA A 157 -3.83 6.77 -19.68
C ALA A 157 -4.70 6.92 -18.43
N VAL A 158 -5.64 6.00 -18.20
CA VAL A 158 -6.46 5.97 -16.97
C VAL A 158 -5.64 5.45 -15.79
N GLU A 159 -4.93 4.33 -15.96
CA GLU A 159 -4.05 3.73 -14.94
C GLU A 159 -3.00 4.73 -14.45
N ALA A 160 -2.38 5.51 -15.36
CA ALA A 160 -1.44 6.58 -15.00
C ALA A 160 -2.00 7.62 -14.01
N ILE A 161 -3.33 7.77 -13.92
CA ILE A 161 -4.00 8.69 -13.00
C ILE A 161 -4.43 7.98 -11.72
N VAL A 162 -4.96 6.76 -11.82
CA VAL A 162 -5.64 6.09 -10.71
C VAL A 162 -4.76 5.12 -9.93
N ASP A 163 -3.64 4.65 -10.49
CA ASP A 163 -2.79 3.63 -9.86
C ASP A 163 -2.19 4.10 -8.52
N LYS A 164 -2.04 5.41 -8.33
CA LYS A 164 -1.62 5.98 -7.03
C LYS A 164 -2.57 5.69 -5.86
N PHE A 165 -3.81 5.26 -6.13
CA PHE A 165 -4.75 4.82 -5.10
C PHE A 165 -4.56 3.35 -4.68
N GLN A 166 -3.76 2.56 -5.41
CA GLN A 166 -3.53 1.17 -5.07
C GLN A 166 -2.47 1.03 -3.95
N GLU A 167 -2.80 0.31 -2.88
CA GLU A 167 -2.00 0.24 -1.65
C GLU A 167 -1.01 -0.93 -1.63
N GLY A 168 -0.68 -1.52 -2.78
CA GLY A 168 0.27 -2.62 -2.81
C GLY A 168 0.17 -3.50 -4.05
N SER A 169 0.83 -4.65 -3.96
CA SER A 169 0.88 -5.63 -5.04
C SER A 169 1.03 -7.04 -4.49
N PHE A 170 0.54 -8.02 -5.25
CA PHE A 170 0.75 -9.44 -4.95
C PHE A 170 2.12 -9.89 -5.43
N ASN A 171 2.92 -10.48 -4.54
CA ASN A 171 4.20 -11.09 -4.84
C ASN A 171 4.01 -12.60 -5.01
N GLY A 172 3.98 -13.05 -6.27
CA GLY A 172 3.75 -14.45 -6.61
C GLY A 172 4.91 -15.40 -6.28
N MET A 173 6.11 -14.89 -5.96
CA MET A 173 7.23 -15.76 -5.55
C MET A 173 7.09 -16.21 -4.09
N GLU A 174 6.58 -15.32 -3.23
CA GLU A 174 6.41 -15.57 -1.79
C GLU A 174 4.97 -15.91 -1.41
N ASP A 175 4.02 -15.81 -2.35
CA ASP A 175 2.58 -16.00 -2.13
C ASP A 175 2.02 -15.07 -1.05
N ILE A 176 2.47 -13.80 -1.06
CA ILE A 176 2.05 -12.77 -0.11
C ILE A 176 1.57 -11.51 -0.82
N TYR A 177 0.74 -10.73 -0.11
CA TYR A 177 0.39 -9.37 -0.53
C TYR A 177 1.29 -8.37 0.21
N GLU A 178 2.01 -7.55 -0.56
CA GLU A 178 2.88 -6.51 -0.02
C GLU A 178 2.12 -5.18 0.05
N TYR A 179 1.92 -4.67 1.27
CA TYR A 179 1.30 -3.37 1.48
C TYR A 179 2.33 -2.25 1.33
N ASN A 180 1.99 -1.26 0.52
CA ASN A 180 2.76 -0.04 0.31
C ASN A 180 1.86 1.19 0.48
N HIS A 181 1.53 1.50 1.73
CA HIS A 181 0.75 2.70 2.04
C HIS A 181 1.62 3.96 1.88
N SER A 182 1.45 4.66 0.77
CA SER A 182 2.14 5.92 0.50
C SER A 182 1.58 7.07 1.34
N ALA A 183 2.30 8.21 1.37
CA ALA A 183 1.78 9.44 1.97
C ALA A 183 0.46 9.88 1.28
N PHE A 184 0.37 9.69 -0.05
CA PHE A 184 -0.83 9.97 -0.81
C PHE A 184 -2.03 9.17 -0.30
N ASN A 185 -1.87 7.85 -0.08
CA ASN A 185 -2.98 7.00 0.39
C ASN A 185 -3.45 7.38 1.80
N ARG A 186 -2.54 7.83 2.66
CA ARG A 186 -2.89 8.29 4.02
C ARG A 186 -3.76 9.54 4.01
N VAL A 187 -3.58 10.42 3.03
CA VAL A 187 -4.32 11.69 2.91
C VAL A 187 -5.62 11.51 2.12
N TYR A 188 -5.55 10.83 0.98
CA TYR A 188 -6.63 10.78 -0.02
C TYR A 188 -7.31 9.41 -0.13
N GLY A 189 -6.95 8.48 0.75
CA GLY A 189 -7.45 7.11 0.75
C GLY A 189 -6.73 6.21 -0.25
N GLY A 190 -6.94 4.91 -0.08
CA GLY A 190 -6.41 3.89 -0.97
C GLY A 190 -7.28 2.65 -0.97
N VAL A 191 -6.94 1.70 -1.83
CA VAL A 191 -7.58 0.40 -1.97
C VAL A 191 -6.54 -0.68 -2.24
N GLN A 192 -6.77 -1.89 -1.74
CA GLN A 192 -5.86 -3.02 -1.99
C GLN A 192 -5.82 -3.39 -3.48
N TYR A 193 -6.98 -3.58 -4.11
CA TYR A 193 -7.07 -3.96 -5.51
C TYR A 193 -7.79 -2.89 -6.33
N LEU A 194 -7.11 -2.38 -7.35
CA LEU A 194 -7.68 -1.46 -8.33
C LEU A 194 -7.61 -2.08 -9.72
N PHE A 195 -8.76 -2.16 -10.39
CA PHE A 195 -8.83 -2.72 -11.74
C PHE A 195 -9.43 -1.73 -12.71
N CYS A 196 -8.77 -1.55 -13.84
CA CYS A 196 -9.22 -0.74 -14.97
C CYS A 196 -9.69 -1.65 -16.11
N SER A 197 -10.91 -1.44 -16.58
CA SER A 197 -11.49 -2.18 -17.70
C SER A 197 -12.07 -1.23 -18.73
N ARG A 198 -11.55 -1.30 -19.96
CA ARG A 198 -12.05 -0.53 -21.10
C ARG A 198 -12.84 -1.45 -22.01
N ASP A 199 -14.12 -1.15 -22.17
CA ASP A 199 -14.98 -1.77 -23.17
C ASP A 199 -14.83 -1.01 -24.50
N VAL A 200 -14.88 -1.74 -25.61
CA VAL A 200 -14.69 -1.20 -26.96
C VAL A 200 -16.02 -1.28 -27.70
N SER A 201 -16.48 -0.16 -28.25
CA SER A 201 -17.72 -0.09 -29.03
C SER A 201 -17.58 -0.76 -30.41
N ASP A 202 -18.72 -1.11 -30.98
CA ASP A 202 -18.82 -1.68 -32.32
C ASP A 202 -18.27 -0.70 -33.37
N GLU A 203 -18.51 0.61 -33.18
CA GLU A 203 -17.98 1.66 -34.05
C GLU A 203 -16.45 1.72 -34.02
N LEU A 204 -15.84 1.57 -32.83
CA LEU A 204 -14.39 1.58 -32.68
C LEU A 204 -13.74 0.30 -33.24
N ILE A 205 -14.44 -0.84 -33.17
CA ILE A 205 -14.01 -2.06 -33.84
C ILE A 205 -14.04 -1.89 -35.36
N ALA A 206 -15.10 -1.31 -35.92
CA ALA A 206 -15.18 -1.04 -37.36
C ALA A 206 -14.06 -0.10 -37.82
N GLU A 207 -13.81 0.98 -37.08
CA GLU A 207 -12.69 1.89 -37.35
C GLU A 207 -11.33 1.16 -37.26
N SER A 208 -11.17 0.27 -36.28
CA SER A 208 -9.96 -0.54 -36.15
C SER A 208 -9.73 -1.43 -37.38
N ILE A 209 -10.78 -2.07 -37.90
CA ILE A 209 -10.71 -2.87 -39.14
C ILE A 209 -10.24 -1.99 -40.31
N ASP A 210 -10.83 -0.80 -40.47
CA ASP A 210 -10.47 0.11 -41.56
C ASP A 210 -9.03 0.62 -41.44
N LEU A 211 -8.58 0.96 -40.23
CA LEU A 211 -7.19 1.36 -39.96
C LEU A 211 -6.20 0.23 -40.28
N LEU A 212 -6.52 -1.00 -39.90
CA LEU A 212 -5.68 -2.14 -40.21
C LEU A 212 -5.67 -2.42 -41.72
N ARG A 213 -6.82 -2.29 -42.41
CA ARG A 213 -6.91 -2.43 -43.87
C ARG A 213 -6.07 -1.38 -44.59
N GLN A 214 -6.07 -0.13 -44.11
CA GLN A 214 -5.19 0.92 -44.63
C GLN A 214 -3.70 0.59 -44.42
N LYS A 215 -3.36 -0.01 -43.28
CA LYS A 215 -1.97 -0.32 -42.90
C LYS A 215 -1.38 -1.53 -43.64
N TYR A 216 -2.15 -2.61 -43.78
CA TYR A 216 -1.67 -3.89 -44.31
C TYR A 216 -2.22 -4.22 -45.71
N GLY A 217 -3.12 -3.38 -46.24
CA GLY A 217 -3.75 -3.55 -47.53
C GLY A 217 -4.87 -4.59 -47.55
N GLU A 218 -5.66 -4.57 -48.63
CA GLU A 218 -6.80 -5.48 -48.83
C GLU A 218 -6.40 -6.94 -49.04
N THR A 219 -5.14 -7.21 -49.40
CA THR A 219 -4.62 -8.59 -49.50
C THR A 219 -4.54 -9.25 -48.13
N THR A 220 -4.09 -8.50 -47.12
CA THR A 220 -3.94 -9.02 -45.75
C THR A 220 -5.25 -8.94 -44.98
N ILE A 221 -6.06 -7.91 -45.24
CA ILE A 221 -7.35 -7.68 -44.59
C ILE A 221 -8.41 -7.50 -45.67
N PRO A 222 -8.98 -8.60 -46.17
CA PRO A 222 -9.95 -8.54 -47.26
C PRO A 222 -11.27 -7.88 -46.85
N ALA A 223 -12.10 -7.58 -47.85
CA ALA A 223 -13.38 -6.90 -47.65
C ALA A 223 -14.40 -7.74 -46.85
N ASP A 224 -14.21 -9.06 -46.74
CA ASP A 224 -15.07 -9.95 -45.94
C ASP A 224 -14.83 -9.80 -44.42
N VAL A 225 -13.71 -9.17 -44.03
CA VAL A 225 -13.43 -8.78 -42.65
C VAL A 225 -14.31 -7.58 -42.30
N THR A 226 -15.47 -7.89 -41.71
CA THR A 226 -16.49 -6.92 -41.31
C THR A 226 -16.73 -7.00 -39.80
N LEU A 227 -17.42 -5.99 -39.25
CA LEU A 227 -17.86 -5.99 -37.85
C LEU A 227 -18.70 -7.24 -37.51
N GLU A 228 -19.62 -7.64 -38.40
CA GLU A 228 -20.45 -8.83 -38.22
C GLU A 228 -19.62 -10.13 -38.20
N ALA A 229 -18.61 -10.23 -39.08
CA ALA A 229 -17.67 -11.36 -39.07
C ALA A 229 -16.86 -11.42 -37.78
N TYR A 230 -16.46 -10.27 -37.22
CA TYR A 230 -15.78 -10.19 -35.93
C TYR A 230 -16.71 -10.64 -34.79
N LYS A 231 -17.93 -10.10 -34.70
CA LYS A 231 -18.89 -10.39 -33.63
C LYS A 231 -19.39 -11.84 -33.63
N SER A 232 -19.58 -12.42 -34.81
CA SER A 232 -19.97 -13.84 -34.95
C SER A 232 -18.84 -14.82 -34.65
N GLY A 233 -17.60 -14.35 -34.49
CA GLY A 233 -16.43 -15.20 -34.30
C GLY A 233 -15.95 -15.88 -35.59
N ALA A 234 -16.48 -15.50 -36.76
CA ALA A 234 -16.08 -16.06 -38.05
C ALA A 234 -14.60 -15.80 -38.41
N LEU A 235 -13.97 -14.84 -37.74
CA LEU A 235 -12.55 -14.52 -37.87
C LEU A 235 -11.64 -15.40 -36.99
N SER A 236 -12.21 -16.30 -36.17
CA SER A 236 -11.43 -17.19 -35.32
C SER A 236 -10.50 -18.09 -36.15
N GLY A 237 -9.23 -18.16 -35.76
CA GLY A 237 -8.21 -18.95 -36.47
C GLY A 237 -7.73 -18.35 -37.79
N ARG A 238 -8.20 -17.16 -38.21
CA ARG A 238 -7.69 -16.46 -39.41
C ARG A 238 -6.51 -15.55 -39.08
N GLY A 239 -5.66 -15.32 -40.08
CA GLY A 239 -4.58 -14.34 -40.00
C GLY A 239 -3.40 -14.73 -39.11
N HIS A 240 -3.25 -16.01 -38.75
CA HIS A 240 -2.08 -16.48 -37.96
C HIS A 240 -0.77 -16.48 -38.77
N ASP A 241 -0.87 -16.43 -40.08
CA ASP A 241 0.22 -16.20 -41.03
C ASP A 241 0.79 -14.77 -40.95
N CYS A 242 -0.04 -13.80 -40.55
CA CYS A 242 0.36 -12.39 -40.44
C CYS A 242 0.40 -11.86 -39.00
N PHE A 243 -0.35 -12.46 -38.07
CA PHE A 243 -0.52 -11.99 -36.70
C PHE A 243 -0.36 -13.14 -35.71
N THR A 244 0.56 -12.99 -34.74
CA THR A 244 0.89 -14.03 -33.74
C THR A 244 -0.34 -14.62 -33.05
N TYR A 245 -1.30 -13.75 -32.68
CA TYR A 245 -2.50 -14.14 -31.95
C TYR A 245 -3.76 -14.17 -32.84
N GLY A 246 -3.60 -14.12 -34.16
CA GLY A 246 -4.68 -14.11 -35.13
C GLY A 246 -5.32 -12.73 -35.36
N LEU A 247 -6.08 -12.62 -36.44
CA LEU A 247 -6.67 -11.36 -36.93
C LEU A 247 -7.65 -10.73 -35.93
N ALA A 248 -8.53 -11.53 -35.31
CA ALA A 248 -9.49 -11.03 -34.33
C ALA A 248 -8.79 -10.38 -33.11
N SER A 249 -7.69 -10.99 -32.64
CA SER A 249 -6.87 -10.44 -31.55
C SER A 249 -6.20 -9.14 -31.96
N GLU A 250 -5.71 -9.05 -33.20
CA GLU A 250 -5.10 -7.82 -33.73
C GLU A 250 -6.13 -6.68 -33.84
N ILE A 251 -7.34 -6.96 -34.36
CA ILE A 251 -8.44 -5.98 -34.43
C ILE A 251 -8.74 -5.41 -33.05
N ARG A 252 -8.91 -6.28 -32.05
CA ARG A 252 -9.15 -5.87 -30.66
C ARG A 252 -7.99 -5.06 -30.08
N THR A 253 -6.76 -5.51 -30.31
CA THR A 253 -5.55 -4.87 -29.78
C THR A 253 -5.35 -3.49 -30.38
N ASN A 254 -5.57 -3.34 -31.69
CA ASN A 254 -5.52 -2.06 -32.37
C ASN A 254 -6.63 -1.11 -31.86
N ALA A 255 -7.86 -1.61 -31.68
CA ALA A 255 -8.95 -0.81 -31.13
C ALA A 255 -8.65 -0.30 -29.71
N LEU A 256 -8.03 -1.13 -28.86
CA LEU A 256 -7.61 -0.73 -27.51
C LEU A 256 -6.54 0.36 -27.48
N LYS A 257 -5.72 0.47 -28.55
CA LYS A 257 -4.68 1.51 -28.69
C LYS A 257 -5.23 2.85 -29.16
N VAL A 258 -6.41 2.88 -29.78
CA VAL A 258 -7.01 4.12 -30.28
C VAL A 258 -7.53 4.94 -29.09
N ASP A 259 -6.98 6.14 -28.91
CA ASP A 259 -7.42 7.10 -27.90
C ASP A 259 -8.56 7.97 -28.45
N LYS A 260 -9.73 7.91 -27.81
CA LYS A 260 -10.93 8.69 -28.15
C LYS A 260 -11.20 9.83 -27.15
N SER A 261 -10.28 10.10 -26.22
CA SER A 261 -10.45 11.16 -25.21
C SER A 261 -10.30 12.59 -25.73
N LYS A 262 -9.77 12.77 -26.96
CA LYS A 262 -9.45 14.07 -27.56
C LYS A 262 -10.39 14.53 -28.68
N ARG A 263 -11.47 13.79 -28.96
CA ARG A 263 -12.43 14.14 -30.01
C ARG A 263 -13.60 14.93 -29.47
#